data_AF-A0A3D3GEH0-F1
#
_entry.id   AF-A0A3D3GEH0-F1
#
_cell.length_a   1.000
_cell.length_b   1.000
_cell.length_c   1.000
_cell.angle_alpha   90.00
_cell.angle_beta   90.00
_cell.angle_gamma   90.00
#
_symmetry.space_group_name_H-M   'P 1'
#
loop_
_entity.id
_entity.type
_entity.pdbx_description
1 polymer ?
#
loop_
_entity_poly.entity_id
_entity_poly.type
_entity_poly.pdbx_seq_one_letter_code
_entity_poly.pdbx_strand_id
1 'polypeptide(L)'
;MKMIMKMAGILVSLTLIAAFATGCAGEKVKNQAKESAARYWQEKAYPGKSFDVQVIEAEKADGGMYRVKGIVDGETRTGTFNPETENFSEGYYSLAHERSKKIAELEQEVKYLKEKLDGLEKENYKMKVQLENKGKKE
;
A
#
# COMPACT_ATOMS: atom_id res chain seq x y z
N MET A 1 45.69 45.82 -10.26
CA MET A 1 44.24 45.81 -9.92
C MET A 1 43.34 45.02 -10.89
N LYS A 2 43.68 44.84 -12.18
CA LYS A 2 42.86 44.09 -13.16
C LYS A 2 42.74 42.55 -12.94
N MET A 3 43.65 41.91 -12.21
CA MET A 3 43.60 40.45 -11.98
C MET A 3 42.59 40.03 -10.89
N ILE A 4 42.42 40.85 -9.84
CA ILE A 4 41.55 40.50 -8.70
C ILE A 4 40.07 40.47 -9.13
N MET A 5 39.68 41.37 -10.05
CA MET A 5 38.33 41.45 -10.59
C MET A 5 37.96 40.27 -11.51
N LYS A 6 38.95 39.63 -12.17
CA LYS A 6 38.72 38.43 -13.01
C LYS A 6 38.54 37.16 -12.18
N MET A 7 39.21 37.04 -11.03
CA MET A 7 39.04 35.88 -10.14
C MET A 7 37.69 35.89 -9.39
N ALA A 8 37.19 37.07 -9.02
CA ALA A 8 35.89 37.19 -8.34
C ALA A 8 34.71 36.73 -9.22
N GLY A 9 34.73 37.04 -10.52
CA GLY A 9 33.68 36.62 -11.45
C GLY A 9 33.60 35.10 -11.65
N ILE A 10 34.75 34.41 -11.62
CA ILE A 10 34.82 32.95 -11.78
C ILE A 10 34.29 32.25 -10.53
N LEU A 11 34.61 32.76 -9.33
CA LEU A 11 34.14 32.19 -8.05
C LEU A 11 32.62 32.30 -7.85
N VAL A 12 32.00 33.39 -8.33
CA VAL A 12 30.53 33.57 -8.27
C VAL A 12 29.80 32.66 -9.27
N SER A 13 30.39 32.41 -10.44
CA SER A 13 29.80 31.49 -11.42
C SER A 13 29.86 30.02 -10.99
N LEU A 14 30.90 29.61 -10.25
CA LEU A 14 31.07 28.21 -9.80
C LEU A 14 30.14 27.84 -8.64
N THR A 15 29.85 28.81 -7.76
CA THR A 15 28.95 28.61 -6.61
C THR A 15 27.48 28.54 -7.02
N LEU A 16 27.08 29.22 -8.09
CA LEU A 16 25.71 29.16 -8.61
C LEU A 16 25.41 27.82 -9.31
N ILE A 17 26.40 27.20 -9.97
CA ILE A 17 26.25 25.90 -10.65
C ILE A 17 26.14 24.76 -9.63
N ALA A 18 26.86 24.83 -8.50
CA ALA A 18 26.78 23.84 -7.43
C ALA A 18 25.41 23.80 -6.74
N ALA A 19 24.66 24.91 -6.70
CA ALA A 19 23.32 24.96 -6.11
C ALA A 19 22.23 24.27 -6.97
N PHE A 20 22.43 24.16 -8.29
CA PHE A 20 21.47 23.49 -9.19
C PHE A 20 21.71 21.98 -9.32
N ALA A 21 22.92 21.50 -9.01
CA ALA A 21 23.26 20.07 -9.13
C ALA A 21 22.59 19.18 -8.06
N THR A 22 22.20 19.74 -6.92
CA THR A 22 21.60 18.99 -5.80
C THR A 22 20.12 18.65 -6.02
N GLY A 23 19.40 19.39 -6.88
CA GLY A 23 17.99 19.12 -7.20
C GLY A 23 17.79 17.95 -8.17
N CYS A 24 18.62 17.86 -9.22
CA CYS A 24 18.53 16.82 -10.25
C CYS A 24 18.80 15.39 -9.73
N ALA A 25 19.66 15.25 -8.72
CA ALA A 25 19.98 13.92 -8.16
C ALA A 25 18.77 13.33 -7.40
N GLY A 26 18.03 14.17 -6.65
CA GLY A 26 16.86 13.72 -5.89
C GLY A 26 15.69 13.29 -6.78
N GLU A 27 15.45 13.99 -7.90
CA GLU A 27 14.38 13.65 -8.84
C GLU A 27 14.63 12.33 -9.58
N LYS A 28 15.89 12.05 -9.97
CA LYS A 28 16.26 10.78 -10.59
C LYS A 28 15.96 9.59 -9.68
N VAL A 29 16.33 9.69 -8.41
CA VAL A 29 16.10 8.62 -7.44
C VAL A 29 14.61 8.44 -7.13
N LYS A 30 13.82 9.54 -7.09
CA LYS A 30 12.36 9.46 -6.97
C LYS A 30 11.73 8.73 -8.16
N ASN A 31 12.17 9.02 -9.38
CA ASN A 31 11.66 8.34 -10.57
C ASN A 31 12.03 6.86 -10.57
N GLN A 32 13.26 6.53 -10.19
CA GLN A 32 13.71 5.14 -10.03
C GLN A 32 12.90 4.39 -8.95
N ALA A 33 12.59 5.06 -7.83
CA ALA A 33 11.73 4.50 -6.79
C ALA A 33 10.32 4.20 -7.30
N LYS A 34 9.73 5.13 -8.08
CA LYS A 34 8.41 4.94 -8.69
C LYS A 34 8.40 3.80 -9.71
N GLU A 35 9.42 3.72 -10.56
CA GLU A 35 9.52 2.65 -11.56
C GLU A 35 9.72 1.28 -10.92
N SER A 36 10.59 1.18 -9.91
CA SER A 36 10.83 -0.05 -9.16
C SER A 36 9.57 -0.52 -8.43
N ALA A 37 8.81 0.40 -7.84
CA ALA A 37 7.53 0.09 -7.21
C ALA A 37 6.48 -0.40 -8.24
N ALA A 38 6.35 0.28 -9.38
CA ALA A 38 5.41 -0.11 -10.43
C ALA A 38 5.73 -1.52 -10.95
N ARG A 39 7.01 -1.80 -11.20
CA ARG A 39 7.47 -3.12 -11.64
C ARG A 39 7.20 -4.20 -10.60
N TYR A 40 7.53 -3.94 -9.34
CA TYR A 40 7.28 -4.87 -8.25
C TYR A 40 5.79 -5.23 -8.13
N TRP A 41 4.92 -4.21 -8.15
CA TRP A 41 3.47 -4.42 -8.05
C TRP A 41 2.91 -5.15 -9.26
N GLN A 42 3.40 -4.83 -10.46
CA GLN A 42 2.99 -5.52 -11.69
C GLN A 42 3.44 -6.99 -11.70
N GLU A 43 4.64 -7.30 -11.21
CA GLU A 43 5.17 -8.68 -11.16
C GLU A 43 4.51 -9.52 -10.06
N LYS A 44 4.18 -8.92 -8.92
CA LYS A 44 3.52 -9.60 -7.79
C LYS A 44 2.02 -9.77 -7.98
N ALA A 45 1.39 -8.91 -8.75
CA ALA A 45 -0.01 -9.05 -9.07
C ALA A 45 -0.16 -10.13 -10.17
N TYR A 46 -0.43 -11.36 -9.73
CA TYR A 46 -0.68 -12.60 -10.48
C TYR A 46 -0.33 -12.63 -11.98
N PRO A 47 0.57 -13.54 -12.44
CA PRO A 47 0.90 -13.65 -13.86
C PRO A 47 -0.36 -13.93 -14.69
N GLY A 48 -0.70 -13.01 -15.60
CA GLY A 48 -1.81 -13.15 -16.55
C GLY A 48 -3.01 -12.22 -16.33
N LYS A 49 -3.01 -11.34 -15.32
CA LYS A 49 -4.01 -10.26 -15.20
C LYS A 49 -3.35 -8.89 -15.24
N SER A 50 -3.87 -7.99 -16.08
CA SER A 50 -3.47 -6.59 -16.08
C SER A 50 -4.12 -5.90 -14.89
N PHE A 51 -3.34 -5.56 -13.88
CA PHE A 51 -3.77 -4.67 -12.81
C PHE A 51 -3.46 -3.22 -13.19
N ASP A 52 -4.37 -2.30 -12.86
CA ASP A 52 -4.08 -0.88 -12.97
C ASP A 52 -3.15 -0.48 -11.81
N VAL A 53 -1.89 -0.22 -12.14
CA VAL A 53 -0.85 0.19 -11.20
C VAL A 53 -0.54 1.65 -11.46
N GLN A 54 -0.99 2.51 -10.56
CA GLN A 54 -0.72 3.94 -10.62
C GLN A 54 0.13 4.35 -9.43
N VAL A 55 1.39 4.71 -9.67
CA VAL A 55 2.25 5.26 -8.62
C VAL A 55 1.97 6.74 -8.44
N ILE A 56 1.43 7.11 -7.28
CA ILE A 56 1.00 8.48 -6.99
C ILE A 56 2.18 9.32 -6.50
N GLU A 57 2.96 8.78 -5.57
CA GLU A 57 3.87 9.60 -4.77
C GLU A 57 5.13 8.84 -4.37
N ALA A 58 6.26 9.56 -4.32
CA ALA A 58 7.52 9.05 -3.80
C ALA A 58 8.21 10.15 -2.97
N GLU A 59 8.34 9.90 -1.67
CA GLU A 59 8.92 10.83 -0.72
C GLU A 59 10.16 10.23 -0.07
N LYS A 60 11.13 11.08 0.30
CA LYS A 60 12.30 10.62 1.04
C LYS A 60 11.89 10.33 2.47
N ALA A 61 12.15 9.11 2.93
CA ALA A 61 11.92 8.66 4.29
C ALA A 61 13.24 8.63 5.08
N ASP A 62 13.15 8.34 6.38
CA ASP A 62 14.30 8.25 7.26
C ASP A 62 15.28 7.15 6.81
N GLY A 63 16.57 7.36 7.08
CA GLY A 63 17.62 6.39 6.73
C GLY A 63 17.98 6.34 5.24
N GLY A 64 17.67 7.38 4.46
CA GLY A 64 18.04 7.45 3.04
C GLY A 64 17.13 6.66 2.10
N MET A 65 16.08 6.04 2.63
CA MET A 65 15.07 5.31 1.86
C MET A 65 14.03 6.25 1.23
N TYR A 66 13.24 5.73 0.30
CA TYR A 66 12.11 6.42 -0.31
C TYR A 66 10.82 5.67 -0.02
N ARG A 67 9.83 6.33 0.57
CA ARG A 67 8.48 5.79 0.70
C ARG A 67 7.74 6.05 -0.60
N VAL A 68 7.16 5.01 -1.18
CA VAL A 68 6.40 5.08 -2.43
C VAL A 68 4.97 4.67 -2.15
N LYS A 69 4.02 5.46 -2.64
CA LYS A 69 2.58 5.21 -2.52
C LYS A 69 1.98 5.03 -3.91
N GLY A 70 1.20 3.99 -4.10
CA GLY A 70 0.54 3.68 -5.36
C GLY A 70 -0.86 3.15 -5.15
N ILE A 71 -1.65 3.17 -6.21
CA ILE A 71 -2.94 2.48 -6.32
C ILE A 71 -2.66 1.23 -7.14
N VAL A 72 -3.03 0.08 -6.61
CA VAL A 72 -2.96 -1.21 -7.29
C VAL A 72 -4.35 -1.81 -7.21
N ASP A 73 -5.01 -1.97 -8.37
CA ASP A 73 -6.39 -2.51 -8.45
C ASP A 73 -7.43 -1.71 -7.65
N GLY A 74 -7.27 -0.38 -7.61
CA GLY A 74 -8.13 0.50 -6.81
C GLY A 74 -7.80 0.54 -5.31
N GLU A 75 -6.84 -0.27 -4.84
CA GLU A 75 -6.39 -0.25 -3.45
C GLU A 75 -5.12 0.57 -3.27
N THR A 76 -5.09 1.43 -2.24
CA THR A 76 -3.89 2.22 -1.92
C THR A 76 -2.86 1.33 -1.22
N ARG A 77 -1.69 1.16 -1.84
CA ARG A 77 -0.53 0.44 -1.31
C ARG A 77 0.62 1.39 -1.04
N THR A 78 1.42 1.05 -0.03
CA THR A 78 2.62 1.78 0.32
C THR A 78 3.78 0.81 0.43
N GLY A 79 4.95 1.20 -0.05
CA GLY A 79 6.19 0.48 0.13
C GLY A 79 7.37 1.40 0.31
N THR A 80 8.54 0.80 0.45
CA THR A 80 9.81 1.46 0.69
C THR A 80 10.82 0.99 -0.35
N PHE A 81 11.45 1.94 -1.02
CA PHE A 81 12.56 1.74 -1.95
C PHE A 81 13.87 2.11 -1.25
N ASN A 82 14.86 1.22 -1.33
CA ASN A 82 16.21 1.51 -0.88
C ASN A 82 17.08 1.84 -2.11
N PRO A 83 17.55 3.09 -2.27
CA PRO A 83 18.37 3.49 -3.41
C PRO A 83 19.77 2.88 -3.43
N GLU A 84 20.30 2.43 -2.28
CA GLU A 84 21.63 1.81 -2.22
C GLU A 84 21.63 0.37 -2.74
N THR A 85 20.52 -0.34 -2.55
CA THR A 85 20.37 -1.74 -2.97
C THR A 85 19.45 -1.90 -4.18
N GLU A 86 18.87 -0.80 -4.66
CA GLU A 86 17.88 -0.72 -5.74
C GLU A 86 16.64 -1.61 -5.53
N ASN A 87 16.38 -2.02 -4.28
CA ASN A 87 15.32 -2.94 -3.93
C ASN A 87 14.07 -2.20 -3.44
N PHE A 88 12.92 -2.67 -3.90
CA PHE A 88 11.60 -2.25 -3.42
C PHE A 88 10.98 -3.31 -2.50
N SER A 89 10.35 -2.86 -1.42
CA SER A 89 9.62 -3.72 -0.48
C SER A 89 8.35 -3.02 -0.01
N GLU A 90 7.20 -3.66 -0.12
CA GLU A 90 5.95 -3.15 0.51
C GLU A 90 6.03 -3.09 2.04
N GLY A 91 7.02 -3.74 2.65
CA GLY A 91 7.17 -3.80 4.11
C GLY A 91 5.99 -4.50 4.81
N TYR A 92 6.06 -4.58 6.14
CA TYR A 92 5.03 -5.22 6.97
C TYR A 92 3.68 -4.48 7.00
N TYR A 93 3.63 -3.21 6.55
CA TYR A 93 2.45 -2.36 6.66
C TYR A 93 1.33 -2.75 5.68
N SER A 94 1.66 -3.24 4.47
CA SER A 94 0.62 -3.75 3.53
C SER A 94 -0.02 -5.03 4.07
N LEU A 95 0.79 -5.95 4.61
CA LEU A 95 0.33 -7.19 5.23
C LEU A 95 -0.55 -6.97 6.46
N ALA A 96 -0.22 -5.99 7.30
CA ALA A 96 -1.01 -5.68 8.49
C ALA A 96 -2.40 -5.11 8.13
N HIS A 97 -2.47 -4.23 7.13
CA HIS A 97 -3.73 -3.65 6.68
C HIS A 97 -4.63 -4.68 5.99
N GLU A 98 -4.07 -5.50 5.09
CA GLU A 98 -4.79 -6.62 4.47
C GLU A 98 -5.29 -7.62 5.52
N ARG A 99 -4.46 -7.93 6.53
CA ARG A 99 -4.86 -8.80 7.65
C ARG A 99 -6.01 -8.19 8.46
N SER A 100 -5.95 -6.91 8.81
CA SER A 100 -7.03 -6.23 9.54
C SER A 100 -8.33 -6.19 8.76
N LYS A 101 -8.28 -5.92 7.45
CA LYS A 101 -9.46 -5.97 6.56
C LYS A 101 -10.05 -7.38 6.53
N LYS A 102 -9.21 -8.41 6.39
CA LYS A 102 -9.66 -9.81 6.42
C LYS A 102 -10.29 -10.20 7.75
N ILE A 103 -9.75 -9.72 8.87
CA ILE A 103 -10.32 -9.94 10.20
C ILE A 103 -11.72 -9.32 10.28
N ALA A 104 -11.88 -8.07 9.85
CA ALA A 104 -13.17 -7.38 9.89
C ALA A 104 -14.23 -8.08 9.01
N GLU A 105 -13.85 -8.56 7.82
CA GLU A 105 -14.73 -9.37 6.97
C GLU A 105 -15.18 -10.66 7.67
N LEU A 106 -14.24 -11.39 8.27
CA LEU A 106 -14.54 -12.62 9.00
C LEU A 106 -15.42 -12.38 10.22
N GLU A 107 -15.24 -11.27 10.94
CA GLU A 107 -16.10 -10.89 12.07
C GLU A 107 -17.54 -10.63 11.62
N GLN A 108 -17.75 -9.99 10.47
CA GLN A 108 -19.08 -9.81 9.90
C GLN A 108 -19.72 -11.14 9.47
N GLU A 109 -18.95 -12.02 8.85
CA GLU A 109 -19.43 -13.34 8.44
C GLU A 109 -19.83 -14.20 9.66
N VAL A 110 -19.01 -14.21 10.71
CA VAL A 110 -19.31 -14.89 11.98
C VAL A 110 -20.57 -14.33 12.61
N LYS A 111 -20.76 -13.00 12.60
CA LYS A 111 -21.96 -12.37 13.13
C LYS A 111 -23.21 -12.82 12.37
N TYR A 112 -23.18 -12.77 11.04
CA TYR A 112 -24.28 -13.22 10.18
C TYR A 112 -24.63 -14.69 10.43
N LEU A 113 -23.63 -15.56 10.51
CA LEU A 113 -23.84 -16.99 10.76
C LEU A 113 -24.47 -17.25 12.13
N LYS A 114 -24.07 -16.50 13.18
CA LYS A 114 -24.69 -16.59 14.51
C LYS A 114 -26.15 -16.17 14.49
N GLU A 115 -26.46 -15.02 13.89
CA GLU A 115 -27.86 -14.53 13.77
C GLU A 115 -28.74 -15.53 13.00
N LYS A 116 -28.19 -16.15 11.95
CA LYS A 116 -28.89 -17.19 11.18
C LYS A 116 -29.10 -18.47 11.99
N LEU A 117 -28.10 -18.91 12.75
CA LEU A 117 -28.21 -20.07 13.63
C LEU A 117 -29.31 -19.86 14.68
N ASP A 118 -29.32 -18.71 15.35
CA ASP A 118 -30.33 -18.36 16.35
C ASP A 118 -31.75 -18.36 15.77
N GLY A 119 -31.91 -17.91 14.51
CA GLY A 119 -33.17 -17.99 13.78
C GLY A 119 -33.62 -19.43 13.54
N LEU A 120 -32.72 -20.27 13.04
CA LEU A 120 -32.99 -21.69 12.78
C LEU A 120 -33.29 -22.47 14.07
N GLU A 121 -32.63 -22.17 15.18
CA GLU A 121 -32.91 -22.81 16.47
C GLU A 121 -34.31 -22.49 16.98
N LYS A 122 -34.76 -21.24 16.85
CA LYS A 122 -36.13 -20.82 17.22
C LYS A 122 -37.18 -21.50 16.34
N GLU A 123 -36.94 -21.60 15.04
CA GLU A 123 -37.84 -22.31 14.13
C GLU A 123 -37.89 -23.81 14.43
N ASN A 124 -36.75 -24.43 14.69
CA ASN A 124 -36.66 -25.84 15.07
C ASN A 124 -37.39 -26.11 16.38
N TYR A 125 -37.22 -25.24 17.39
CA TYR A 125 -37.96 -25.33 18.63
C TYR A 125 -39.48 -25.22 18.41
N LYS A 126 -39.93 -24.26 17.60
CA LYS A 126 -41.35 -24.11 17.24
C LYS A 126 -41.90 -25.35 16.55
N MET A 127 -41.14 -25.95 15.64
CA MET A 127 -41.54 -27.19 14.96
C MET A 127 -41.61 -28.38 15.91
N LYS A 128 -40.63 -28.55 16.81
CA LYS A 128 -40.65 -29.61 17.84
C LYS A 128 -41.90 -29.51 18.72
N VAL A 129 -42.21 -28.32 19.23
CA VAL A 129 -43.41 -28.09 20.03
C VAL A 129 -44.70 -28.42 19.26
N GLN A 130 -44.77 -28.05 17.97
CA GLN A 130 -45.93 -28.39 17.13
C GLN A 130 -46.06 -29.89 16.89
N LEU A 131 -44.96 -30.61 16.69
CA LEU A 131 -44.95 -32.06 16.51
C LEU A 131 -45.39 -32.78 17.79
N GLU A 132 -44.85 -32.39 18.94
CA GLU A 132 -45.25 -32.94 20.24
C GLU A 132 -46.74 -32.73 20.53
N ASN A 133 -47.29 -31.56 20.18
CA ASN A 133 -48.71 -31.26 20.38
C ASN A 133 -49.63 -31.99 19.41
N LYS A 134 -49.15 -32.34 18.21
CA LYS A 134 -49.91 -33.16 17.25
C LYS A 134 -49.89 -34.64 17.65
N GLY A 135 -48.75 -35.17 18.09
CA GLY A 135 -48.62 -36.57 18.53
C GLY A 135 -49.36 -36.91 19.83
N LYS A 136 -49.75 -35.92 20.63
CA LYS A 136 -50.59 -36.12 21.83
C LYS A 136 -52.11 -36.09 21.55
N LYS A 137 -52.53 -35.80 20.32
CA LYS A 137 -53.94 -35.73 19.91
C LYS A 137 -54.44 -36.98 19.19
N GLU A 138 -53.57 -37.97 19.01
CA GLU A 138 -53.90 -39.35 18.61
C GLU A 138 -53.88 -40.26 19.83
#